data_AF-Q4CSX9-F1
#
_entry.id   AF-Q4CSX9-F1
#
_cell.length_a   1.000
_cell.length_b   1.000
_cell.length_c   1.000
_cell.angle_alpha   90.00
_cell.angle_beta   90.00
_cell.angle_gamma   90.00
#
_symmetry.space_group_name_H-M   'P 1'
#
loop_
_entity.id
_entity.type
_entity.pdbx_description
1 polymer ?
#
loop_
_entity_poly.entity_id
_entity_poly.type
_entity_poly.pdbx_seq_one_letter_code
_entity_poly.pdbx_strand_id
1 'polypeptide(L)'
;MSRNGELCLKKVIISYCPNRGSPNTRQFIATHLPRFHAKYPSVTIDIRPRLWAETSITGLYRDGSERSYKTKYMSSMGIWLRFHRLVNTANDYDLPFSASHLHFQRRSVQGTWNPWLWHYETDRRRTETPQWRRKLSEEEWDYYLGQYSAQMKQEEEAIQQRVAEHTEIPLQNTREVQERWKKHVLPRLQTDMEFNLSHYKRQHARGQQHEPVTMGEYRLFS
;
A
#
# COMPACT_ATOMS: atom_id res chain seq x y z
N MET A 1 12.97 10.86 45.23
CA MET A 1 12.87 11.60 43.98
C MET A 1 12.67 13.05 44.35
N SER A 2 13.02 13.99 43.48
CA SER A 2 12.58 15.38 43.65
C SER A 2 11.45 15.67 42.68
N ARG A 3 10.42 16.37 43.15
CA ARG A 3 9.37 16.94 42.31
C ARG A 3 9.19 18.38 42.68
N ASN A 4 9.20 19.27 41.68
CA ASN A 4 9.06 20.71 41.86
C ASN A 4 10.09 21.29 42.87
N GLY A 5 11.33 20.76 42.87
CA GLY A 5 12.41 21.21 43.74
C GLY A 5 12.42 20.61 45.16
N GLU A 6 11.40 19.84 45.55
CA GLU A 6 11.30 19.27 46.89
C GLU A 6 11.57 17.75 46.87
N LEU A 7 12.30 17.23 47.86
CA LEU A 7 12.46 15.78 48.03
C LEU A 7 11.17 15.15 48.56
N CYS A 8 10.73 14.07 47.90
CA CYS A 8 9.58 13.29 48.34
C CYS A 8 9.86 12.53 49.64
N LEU A 9 11.11 12.10 49.87
CA LEU A 9 11.51 11.42 51.09
C LEU A 9 11.67 12.43 52.22
N LYS A 10 10.99 12.20 53.35
CA LYS A 10 11.01 13.10 54.52
C LYS A 10 11.88 12.57 55.64
N LYS A 11 11.73 11.29 55.99
CA LYS A 11 12.43 10.70 57.12
C LYS A 11 13.01 9.35 56.76
N VAL A 12 14.22 9.08 57.24
CA VAL A 12 14.82 7.73 57.18
C VAL A 12 15.07 7.24 58.60
N ILE A 13 14.52 6.08 58.92
CA ILE A 13 14.66 5.41 60.21
C ILE A 13 15.75 4.34 60.08
N ILE A 14 16.72 4.39 61.01
CA ILE A 14 17.78 3.40 61.14
C ILE A 14 17.75 2.86 62.56
N SER A 15 17.47 1.56 62.68
CA SER A 15 17.66 0.85 63.94
C SER A 15 19.07 0.24 63.96
N TYR A 16 19.80 0.39 65.07
CA TYR A 16 21.11 -0.26 65.24
C TYR A 16 21.34 -0.67 66.69
N CYS A 17 22.21 -1.66 66.91
CA CYS A 17 22.65 -2.04 68.25
C CYS A 17 24.06 -1.47 68.48
N PRO A 18 24.28 -0.65 69.53
CA PRO A 18 25.58 -0.03 69.76
C PRO A 18 26.64 -1.04 70.20
N ASN A 19 26.26 -1.99 71.08
CA ASN A 19 27.22 -2.88 71.76
C ASN A 19 27.32 -4.28 71.13
N ARG A 20 26.27 -4.73 70.42
CA ARG A 20 26.17 -6.09 69.86
C ARG A 20 25.63 -6.06 68.43
N GLY A 21 25.54 -7.23 67.80
CA GLY A 21 24.93 -7.36 66.47
C GLY A 21 25.84 -6.94 65.31
N SER A 22 25.25 -6.86 64.13
CA SER A 22 25.99 -6.69 62.88
C SER A 22 26.73 -5.35 62.83
N PRO A 23 28.05 -5.34 62.56
CA PRO A 23 28.85 -4.12 62.54
C PRO A 23 28.57 -3.24 61.33
N ASN A 24 27.88 -3.76 60.30
CA ASN A 24 27.61 -3.08 59.05
C ASN A 24 26.88 -1.74 59.22
N THR A 25 25.84 -1.67 60.07
CA THR A 25 25.09 -0.45 60.33
C THR A 25 25.94 0.56 61.12
N ARG A 26 26.77 0.09 62.07
CA ARG A 26 27.71 0.97 62.80
C ARG A 26 28.76 1.56 61.87
N GLN A 27 29.34 0.74 60.99
CA GLN A 27 30.29 1.20 59.97
C GLN A 27 29.63 2.20 59.01
N PHE A 28 28.39 1.95 58.58
CA PHE A 28 27.62 2.87 57.75
C PHE A 28 27.39 4.22 58.44
N ILE A 29 26.96 4.22 59.71
CA ILE A 29 26.77 5.43 60.52
C ILE A 29 28.08 6.22 60.63
N ALA A 30 29.21 5.55 60.84
CA ALA A 30 30.50 6.20 61.01
C ALA A 30 31.07 6.80 59.71
N THR A 31 30.91 6.10 58.57
CA THR A 31 31.65 6.43 57.34
C THR A 31 30.81 7.12 56.26
N HIS A 32 29.56 6.69 56.08
CA HIS A 32 28.74 7.07 54.93
C HIS A 32 27.58 8.00 55.28
N LEU A 33 27.05 7.89 56.49
CA LEU A 33 25.90 8.69 56.92
C LEU A 33 26.18 10.21 56.94
N PRO A 34 27.35 10.71 57.40
CA PRO A 34 27.64 12.14 57.38
C PRO A 34 27.66 12.71 55.95
N ARG A 35 28.25 11.95 55.01
CA ARG A 35 28.29 12.32 53.58
C ARG A 35 26.89 12.34 52.97
N PHE A 36 26.03 11.41 53.36
CA PHE A 36 24.64 11.37 52.91
C PHE A 36 23.86 12.59 53.45
N HIS A 37 23.99 12.91 54.73
CA HIS A 37 23.29 14.04 55.35
C HIS A 37 23.75 15.38 54.76
N ALA A 38 25.05 15.56 54.52
CA ALA A 38 25.58 16.76 53.86
C ALA A 38 25.02 16.95 52.44
N LYS A 39 24.76 15.86 51.71
CA LYS A 39 24.19 15.91 50.36
C LYS A 39 22.68 16.15 50.34
N TYR A 40 21.96 15.62 51.33
CA TYR A 40 20.50 15.71 51.42
C TYR A 40 20.06 16.24 52.80
N PRO A 41 20.32 17.53 53.09
CA PRO A 41 20.09 18.11 54.41
C PRO A 41 18.60 18.15 54.80
N SER A 42 17.69 18.14 53.84
CA SER A 42 16.24 18.17 54.09
C SER A 42 15.66 16.84 54.58
N VAL A 43 16.43 15.73 54.53
CA VAL A 43 15.96 14.41 54.97
C VAL A 43 16.30 14.24 56.45
N THR A 44 15.27 14.09 57.29
CA THR A 44 15.44 13.84 58.72
C THR A 44 15.88 12.39 58.94
N ILE A 45 17.00 12.19 59.63
CA ILE A 45 17.53 10.85 59.91
C ILE A 45 17.26 10.53 61.38
N ASP A 46 16.38 9.55 61.62
CA ASP A 46 16.02 9.08 62.95
C ASP A 46 16.81 7.82 63.29
N ILE A 47 17.78 7.97 64.20
CA ILE A 47 18.68 6.90 64.63
C ILE A 47 18.16 6.31 65.93
N ARG A 48 17.81 5.01 65.90
CA ARG A 48 17.17 4.29 67.00
C ARG A 48 18.09 3.20 67.56
N PRO A 49 18.85 3.47 68.64
CA PRO A 49 19.62 2.44 69.31
C PRO A 49 18.68 1.44 70.01
N ARG A 50 18.77 0.15 69.67
CA ARG A 50 17.98 -0.93 70.31
C ARG A 50 18.85 -2.16 70.56
N LEU A 51 18.54 -2.91 71.63
CA LEU A 51 19.20 -4.19 71.94
C LEU A 51 19.02 -5.20 70.80
N TRP A 52 17.78 -5.35 70.33
CA TRP A 52 17.42 -6.15 69.17
C TRP A 52 16.96 -5.23 68.04
N ALA A 53 17.94 -4.59 67.41
CA ALA A 53 17.67 -3.67 66.30
C ALA A 53 17.10 -4.41 65.08
N GLU A 54 16.09 -3.79 64.46
CA GLU A 54 15.58 -4.22 63.16
C GLU A 54 16.69 -4.17 62.12
N THR A 55 16.80 -5.23 61.31
CA THR A 55 17.77 -5.31 60.22
C THR A 55 17.17 -4.77 58.92
N SER A 56 16.57 -3.59 58.99
CA SER A 56 15.96 -2.88 57.87
C SER A 56 16.19 -1.38 58.01
N ILE A 57 16.21 -0.70 56.86
CA ILE A 57 16.16 0.75 56.79
C ILE A 57 14.81 1.12 56.21
N THR A 58 14.18 2.14 56.78
CA THR A 58 12.83 2.54 56.42
C THR A 58 12.80 3.99 56.01
N GLY A 59 12.31 4.28 54.80
CA GLY A 59 12.04 5.63 54.33
C GLY A 59 10.55 5.95 54.43
N LEU A 60 10.24 7.12 54.98
CA LEU A 60 8.90 7.69 55.03
C LEU A 60 8.84 8.88 54.08
N TYR A 61 7.88 8.84 53.17
CA TYR A 61 7.68 9.86 52.14
C TYR A 61 6.63 10.89 52.57
N ARG A 62 6.54 11.99 51.82
CA ARG A 62 5.66 13.13 52.12
C ARG A 62 4.17 12.80 52.04
N ASP A 63 3.80 11.77 51.29
CA ASP A 63 2.45 11.24 51.16
C ASP A 63 2.07 10.30 52.32
N GLY A 64 2.99 10.03 53.24
CA GLY A 64 2.81 9.09 54.35
C GLY A 64 3.16 7.65 53.99
N SER A 65 3.55 7.36 52.74
CA SER A 65 3.96 6.02 52.34
C SER A 65 5.28 5.61 53.00
N GLU A 66 5.42 4.31 53.25
CA GLU A 66 6.62 3.71 53.80
C GLU A 66 7.29 2.81 52.74
N ARG A 67 8.62 2.88 52.62
CA ARG A 67 9.42 1.90 51.89
C ARG A 67 10.58 1.42 52.74
N SER A 68 10.64 0.12 52.99
CA SER A 68 11.73 -0.50 53.72
C SER A 68 12.62 -1.37 52.83
N TYR A 69 13.91 -1.42 53.17
CA TYR A 69 14.87 -2.36 52.59
C TYR A 69 15.53 -3.16 53.70
N LYS A 70 15.54 -4.49 53.56
CA LYS A 70 16.27 -5.38 54.46
C LYS A 70 17.78 -5.15 54.32
N THR A 71 18.48 -5.00 55.44
CA THR A 71 19.92 -4.74 55.52
C THR A 71 20.70 -5.83 56.26
N LYS A 72 20.03 -6.94 56.63
CA LYS A 72 20.69 -8.11 57.24
C LYS A 72 21.81 -8.62 56.33
N TYR A 73 23.03 -8.68 56.87
CA TYR A 73 24.24 -9.10 56.16
C TYR A 73 24.63 -8.27 54.93
N MET A 74 24.06 -7.07 54.74
CA MET A 74 24.55 -6.14 53.71
C MET A 74 25.83 -5.44 54.17
N SER A 75 26.74 -5.11 53.25
CA SER A 75 27.88 -4.23 53.56
C SER A 75 27.43 -2.80 53.86
N SER A 76 28.28 -2.01 54.53
CA SER A 76 28.02 -0.58 54.76
C SER A 76 27.79 0.19 53.45
N MET A 77 28.53 -0.14 52.39
CA MET A 77 28.33 0.36 51.03
C MET A 77 26.96 -0.04 50.47
N GLY A 78 26.54 -1.29 50.68
CA GLY A 78 25.22 -1.76 50.29
C GLY A 78 24.09 -0.98 50.97
N ILE A 79 24.23 -0.72 52.27
CA ILE A 79 23.29 0.12 53.03
C ILE A 79 23.26 1.54 52.44
N TRP A 80 24.43 2.12 52.15
CA TRP A 80 24.54 3.43 51.51
C TRP A 80 23.83 3.50 50.15
N LEU A 81 23.96 2.48 49.30
CA LEU A 81 23.23 2.41 48.03
C LEU A 81 21.70 2.34 48.24
N ARG A 82 21.23 1.64 49.27
CA ARG A 82 19.78 1.58 49.59
C ARG A 82 19.25 2.90 50.12
N PHE A 83 20.06 3.65 50.86
CA PHE A 83 19.77 5.04 51.26
C PHE A 83 19.53 5.93 50.04
N HIS A 84 20.45 5.93 49.08
CA HIS A 84 20.27 6.68 47.82
C HIS A 84 19.05 6.18 47.03
N ARG A 85 18.76 4.88 47.06
CA ARG A 85 17.55 4.34 46.41
C ARG A 85 16.27 4.88 47.04
N LEU A 86 16.18 4.99 48.37
CA LEU A 86 15.06 5.64 49.06
C LEU A 86 14.94 7.12 48.63
N VAL A 87 16.07 7.84 48.58
CA VAL A 87 16.08 9.25 48.13
C VAL A 87 15.73 9.40 46.66
N ASN A 88 15.94 8.40 45.81
CA ASN A 88 15.71 8.52 44.37
C ASN A 88 14.30 8.11 43.93
N THR A 89 13.52 7.40 44.74
CA THR A 89 12.11 7.08 44.44
C THR A 89 11.13 8.10 45.06
N ALA A 90 9.96 8.29 44.46
CA ALA A 90 8.84 9.00 45.08
C ALA A 90 7.93 8.06 45.87
N ASN A 91 7.98 6.75 45.56
CA ASN A 91 7.14 5.68 46.11
C ASN A 91 5.65 5.72 45.70
N ASP A 92 5.30 6.46 44.65
CA ASP A 92 3.89 6.62 44.24
C ASP A 92 3.34 5.46 43.38
N TYR A 93 4.18 4.82 42.56
CA TYR A 93 3.75 3.81 41.59
C TYR A 93 4.88 2.83 41.27
N ASP A 94 4.51 1.63 40.82
CA ASP A 94 5.42 0.57 40.34
C ASP A 94 4.93 0.08 38.96
N LEU A 95 5.14 0.92 37.94
CA LEU A 95 4.73 0.60 36.56
C LEU A 95 5.82 -0.21 35.85
N PRO A 96 5.44 -1.17 34.99
CA PRO A 96 6.41 -1.91 34.19
C PRO A 96 7.06 -0.99 33.16
N PHE A 97 8.31 -1.29 32.80
CA PHE A 97 8.99 -0.60 31.72
C PHE A 97 8.57 -1.19 30.36
N SER A 98 7.51 -0.62 29.76
CA SER A 98 6.99 -1.01 28.44
C SER A 98 6.67 0.21 27.58
N ALA A 99 6.54 0.01 26.26
CA ALA A 99 6.21 1.07 25.31
C ALA A 99 4.95 1.87 25.71
N SER A 100 3.94 1.19 26.26
CA SER A 100 2.70 1.81 26.73
C SER A 100 2.85 2.65 28.01
N HIS A 101 3.91 2.47 28.79
CA HIS A 101 4.17 3.16 30.06
C HIS A 101 5.33 4.16 30.00
N LEU A 102 6.00 4.30 28.85
CA LEU A 102 7.01 5.35 28.63
C LEU A 102 6.42 6.75 28.86
N HIS A 103 5.19 6.95 28.41
CA HIS A 103 4.42 8.17 28.66
C HIS A 103 3.42 7.93 29.78
N PHE A 104 3.67 8.51 30.96
CA PHE A 104 2.73 8.47 32.09
C PHE A 104 1.35 9.04 31.75
N GLN A 105 1.31 10.03 30.86
CA GLN A 105 0.09 10.70 30.43
C GLN A 105 0.08 10.79 28.91
N ARG A 106 -1.03 10.38 28.29
CA ARG A 106 -1.26 10.54 26.85
C ARG A 106 -1.77 11.96 26.60
N ARG A 107 -1.03 12.75 25.83
CA ARG A 107 -1.39 14.13 25.48
C ARG A 107 -1.28 14.31 23.98
N SER A 108 -2.32 14.86 23.36
CA SER A 108 -2.24 15.37 21.99
C SER A 108 -2.12 16.89 22.04
N VAL A 109 -1.14 17.45 21.33
CA VAL A 109 -0.89 18.91 21.27
C VAL A 109 -1.78 19.58 20.22
N GLN A 110 -1.86 19.00 19.02
CA GLN A 110 -2.70 19.52 17.94
C GLN A 110 -4.18 19.14 18.12
N GLY A 111 -4.44 18.02 18.80
CA GLY A 111 -5.77 17.44 18.93
C GLY A 111 -5.72 15.94 18.66
N THR A 112 -6.50 15.16 19.40
CA THR A 112 -6.57 13.72 19.16
C THR A 112 -7.27 13.47 17.82
N TRP A 113 -6.79 12.48 17.06
CA TRP A 113 -7.50 12.03 15.87
C TRP A 113 -8.95 11.68 16.23
N ASN A 114 -9.88 12.15 15.41
CA ASN A 114 -11.29 11.76 15.49
C ASN A 114 -11.75 11.31 14.11
N PRO A 115 -12.79 10.45 14.03
CA PRO A 115 -13.24 9.89 12.76
C PRO A 115 -13.61 10.91 11.68
N TRP A 116 -13.97 12.14 12.07
CA TRP A 116 -14.43 13.20 11.17
C TRP A 116 -13.33 14.17 10.73
N LEU A 117 -12.13 14.11 11.32
CA LEU A 117 -11.06 15.08 11.07
C LEU A 117 -10.66 15.12 9.59
N TRP A 118 -10.54 13.96 8.96
CA TRP A 118 -10.16 13.80 7.56
C TRP A 118 -11.26 13.13 6.72
N HIS A 119 -12.45 12.95 7.29
CA HIS A 119 -13.56 12.24 6.63
C HIS A 119 -14.02 12.92 5.34
N TYR A 120 -13.94 14.24 5.30
CA TYR A 120 -14.37 15.06 4.16
C TYR A 120 -13.24 15.38 3.18
N GLU A 121 -12.03 14.86 3.42
CA GLU A 121 -10.93 14.98 2.47
C GLU A 121 -11.13 13.99 1.32
N THR A 122 -11.03 14.48 0.09
CA THR A 122 -11.15 13.67 -1.13
C THR A 122 -9.89 13.78 -1.95
N ASP A 123 -9.54 12.71 -2.65
CA ASP A 123 -8.36 12.68 -3.51
C ASP A 123 -8.40 13.81 -4.53
N ARG A 124 -7.31 14.59 -4.57
CA ARG A 124 -7.13 15.70 -5.52
C ARG A 124 -6.11 15.32 -6.58
N ARG A 125 -6.35 15.76 -7.81
CA ARG A 125 -5.38 15.65 -8.90
C ARG A 125 -4.49 16.88 -8.90
N ARG A 126 -3.19 16.68 -9.15
CA ARG A 126 -2.21 17.77 -9.19
C ARG A 126 -2.37 18.65 -10.43
N THR A 127 -2.74 18.03 -11.55
CA THR A 127 -3.03 18.71 -12.82
C THR A 127 -4.51 18.62 -13.13
N GLU A 128 -5.04 19.67 -13.76
CA GLU A 128 -6.40 19.65 -14.28
C GLU A 128 -6.53 18.55 -15.33
N THR A 129 -7.65 17.82 -15.30
CA THR A 129 -7.84 16.69 -16.21
C THR A 129 -8.85 17.03 -17.28
N PRO A 130 -8.57 16.68 -18.55
CA PRO A 130 -9.50 16.93 -19.63
C PRO A 130 -10.81 16.23 -19.33
N GLN A 131 -11.85 17.03 -19.12
CA GLN A 131 -13.19 16.55 -18.80
C GLN A 131 -13.74 15.76 -19.97
N TRP A 132 -14.38 14.63 -19.68
CA TRP A 132 -14.99 13.80 -20.74
C TRP A 132 -16.12 14.55 -21.46
N ARG A 133 -16.98 15.24 -20.70
CA ARG A 133 -18.07 16.07 -21.22
C ARG A 133 -17.63 17.52 -21.42
N ARG A 134 -16.67 17.75 -22.31
CA ARG A 134 -16.24 19.11 -22.69
C ARG A 134 -16.54 19.40 -24.15
N LYS A 135 -16.67 20.68 -24.48
CA LYS A 135 -16.64 21.10 -25.89
C LYS A 135 -15.20 21.01 -26.37
N LEU A 136 -14.97 20.25 -27.43
CA LEU A 136 -13.67 20.13 -28.07
C LEU A 136 -13.41 21.40 -28.91
N SER A 137 -12.15 21.83 -28.96
CA SER A 137 -11.68 22.82 -29.92
C SER A 137 -11.60 22.21 -31.33
N GLU A 138 -11.47 23.05 -32.36
CA GLU A 138 -11.41 22.57 -33.76
C GLU A 138 -10.21 21.63 -33.99
N GLU A 139 -9.03 21.99 -33.48
CA GLU A 139 -7.82 21.16 -33.57
C GLU A 139 -8.00 19.80 -32.86
N GLU A 140 -8.70 19.79 -31.73
CA GLU A 140 -9.00 18.54 -31.01
C GLU A 140 -10.05 17.70 -31.75
N TRP A 141 -11.05 18.33 -32.37
CA TRP A 141 -12.01 17.63 -33.23
C TRP A 141 -11.30 16.93 -34.38
N ASP A 142 -10.47 17.65 -35.12
CA ASP A 142 -9.68 17.10 -36.22
C ASP A 142 -8.78 15.96 -35.75
N TYR A 143 -8.13 16.11 -34.59
CA TYR A 143 -7.32 15.06 -34.00
C TYR A 143 -8.14 13.81 -33.66
N TYR A 144 -9.22 13.94 -32.88
CA TYR A 144 -10.00 12.78 -32.43
C TYR A 144 -10.77 12.10 -33.56
N LEU A 145 -11.33 12.87 -34.51
CA LEU A 145 -11.96 12.33 -35.72
C LEU A 145 -10.92 11.66 -36.63
N GLY A 146 -9.73 12.24 -36.75
CA GLY A 146 -8.59 11.65 -37.45
C GLY A 146 -8.20 10.29 -36.88
N GLN A 147 -8.09 10.16 -35.55
CA GLN A 147 -7.80 8.88 -34.90
C GLN A 147 -8.90 7.84 -35.15
N TYR A 148 -10.17 8.24 -35.00
CA TYR A 148 -11.30 7.33 -35.19
C TYR A 148 -11.44 6.86 -36.64
N SER A 149 -11.30 7.78 -37.61
CA SER A 149 -11.36 7.47 -39.04
C SER A 149 -10.18 6.60 -39.49
N ALA A 150 -8.97 6.83 -38.95
CA ALA A 150 -7.81 5.99 -39.22
C ALA A 150 -8.05 4.55 -38.74
N GLN A 151 -8.58 4.39 -37.52
CA GLN A 151 -8.95 3.07 -37.00
C GLN A 151 -10.01 2.40 -37.88
N MET A 152 -11.11 3.10 -38.19
CA MET A 152 -12.16 2.57 -39.06
C MET A 152 -11.64 2.15 -40.43
N LYS A 153 -10.75 2.95 -41.03
CA LYS A 153 -10.17 2.62 -42.33
C LYS A 153 -9.34 1.35 -42.27
N GLN A 154 -8.53 1.17 -41.22
CA GLN A 154 -7.79 -0.08 -41.02
C GLN A 154 -8.71 -1.29 -40.84
N GLU A 155 -9.78 -1.13 -40.05
CA GLU A 155 -10.77 -2.19 -39.84
C GLU A 155 -11.48 -2.56 -41.15
N GLU A 156 -11.93 -1.57 -41.92
CA GLU A 156 -12.62 -1.77 -43.20
C GLU A 156 -11.69 -2.38 -44.27
N GLU A 157 -10.45 -1.91 -44.38
CA GLU A 157 -9.45 -2.49 -45.28
C GLU A 157 -9.16 -3.95 -44.91
N ALA A 158 -9.05 -4.27 -43.62
CA ALA A 158 -8.85 -5.65 -43.17
C ALA A 158 -10.07 -6.53 -43.48
N ILE A 159 -11.30 -6.00 -43.34
CA ILE A 159 -12.52 -6.72 -43.73
C ILE A 159 -12.54 -6.95 -45.24
N GLN A 160 -12.28 -5.92 -46.05
CA GLN A 160 -12.27 -6.01 -47.51
C GLN A 160 -11.21 -6.99 -48.02
N GLN A 161 -10.01 -6.97 -47.45
CA GLN A 161 -8.96 -7.95 -47.77
C GLN A 161 -9.41 -9.37 -47.47
N ARG A 162 -9.99 -9.63 -46.30
CA ARG A 162 -10.51 -10.97 -45.94
C ARG A 162 -11.66 -11.42 -46.85
N VAL A 163 -12.52 -10.51 -47.27
CA VAL A 163 -13.60 -10.82 -48.22
C VAL A 163 -13.04 -11.09 -49.62
N ALA A 164 -12.05 -10.30 -50.07
CA ALA A 164 -11.41 -10.45 -51.36
C ALA A 164 -10.68 -11.80 -51.47
N GLU A 165 -9.95 -12.22 -50.42
CA GLU A 165 -9.30 -13.54 -50.35
C GLU A 165 -10.27 -14.71 -50.57
N HIS A 166 -11.56 -14.54 -50.23
CA HIS A 166 -12.58 -15.58 -50.39
C HIS A 166 -13.49 -15.43 -51.61
N THR A 167 -13.64 -14.22 -52.15
CA THR A 167 -14.63 -13.93 -53.20
C THR A 167 -14.04 -13.41 -54.51
N GLU A 168 -12.77 -13.00 -54.54
CA GLU A 168 -12.11 -12.63 -55.79
C GLU A 168 -11.88 -13.88 -56.64
N ILE A 169 -12.85 -14.16 -57.51
CA ILE A 169 -12.61 -14.96 -58.72
C ILE A 169 -11.47 -14.24 -59.46
N PRO A 170 -10.39 -14.92 -59.85
CA PRO A 170 -9.25 -14.28 -60.49
C PRO A 170 -9.72 -13.54 -61.74
N LEU A 171 -9.92 -12.21 -61.62
CA LEU A 171 -10.34 -11.32 -62.69
C LEU A 171 -9.40 -11.41 -63.89
N GLN A 172 -8.16 -11.84 -63.64
CA GLN A 172 -7.15 -12.13 -64.63
C GLN A 172 -7.57 -13.26 -65.58
N ASN A 173 -8.14 -14.36 -65.06
CA ASN A 173 -8.64 -15.46 -65.88
C ASN A 173 -9.89 -15.04 -66.66
N THR A 174 -10.80 -14.28 -66.04
CA THR A 174 -12.00 -13.78 -66.71
C THR A 174 -11.66 -12.79 -67.83
N ARG A 175 -10.73 -11.85 -67.58
CA ARG A 175 -10.26 -10.91 -68.60
C ARG A 175 -9.53 -11.61 -69.75
N GLU A 176 -8.71 -12.62 -69.43
CA GLU A 176 -8.02 -13.39 -70.46
C GLU A 176 -9.01 -14.15 -71.36
N VAL A 177 -10.00 -14.84 -70.77
CA VAL A 177 -11.04 -15.53 -71.55
C VAL A 177 -11.88 -14.54 -72.37
N GLN A 178 -12.19 -13.35 -71.83
CA GLN A 178 -12.88 -12.29 -72.57
C GLN A 178 -12.06 -11.83 -73.80
N GLU A 179 -10.74 -11.64 -73.65
CA GLU A 179 -9.88 -11.28 -74.77
C GLU A 179 -9.75 -12.41 -75.80
N ARG A 180 -9.66 -13.67 -75.36
CA ARG A 180 -9.69 -14.84 -76.25
C ARG A 180 -11.00 -14.90 -77.05
N TRP A 181 -12.14 -14.68 -76.41
CA TRP A 181 -13.45 -14.61 -77.07
C TRP A 181 -13.51 -13.48 -78.10
N LYS A 182 -13.07 -12.28 -77.72
CA LYS A 182 -13.02 -11.11 -78.59
C LYS A 182 -12.14 -11.33 -79.82
N LYS A 183 -11.03 -12.06 -79.68
CA LYS A 183 -10.08 -12.30 -80.77
C LYS A 183 -10.51 -13.43 -81.71
N HIS A 184 -11.03 -14.54 -81.17
CA HIS A 184 -11.23 -15.77 -81.95
C HIS A 184 -12.69 -16.02 -82.34
N VAL A 185 -13.64 -15.58 -81.51
CA VAL A 185 -15.06 -15.84 -81.74
C VAL A 185 -15.75 -14.64 -82.34
N LEU A 186 -15.55 -13.45 -81.75
CA LEU A 186 -16.29 -12.24 -82.13
C LEU A 186 -16.17 -11.86 -83.63
N PRO A 187 -15.02 -12.01 -84.31
CA PRO A 187 -14.91 -11.70 -85.74
C PRO A 187 -15.67 -12.67 -86.65
N ARG A 188 -16.01 -13.87 -86.16
CA ARG A 188 -16.72 -14.92 -86.91
C ARG A 188 -18.12 -15.18 -86.36
N LEU A 189 -18.53 -14.45 -85.33
CA LEU A 189 -19.83 -14.58 -84.70
C LEU A 189 -20.91 -14.12 -85.67
N GLN A 190 -22.04 -14.82 -85.69
CA GLN A 190 -23.16 -14.41 -86.51
C GLN A 190 -23.77 -13.10 -86.00
N THR A 191 -24.16 -12.23 -86.93
CA THR A 191 -24.65 -10.89 -86.60
C THR A 191 -26.08 -10.90 -86.06
N ASP A 192 -26.94 -11.79 -86.59
CA ASP A 192 -28.35 -11.90 -86.19
C ASP A 192 -28.53 -13.14 -85.29
N MET A 193 -28.47 -12.92 -83.98
CA MET A 193 -28.63 -13.98 -82.99
C MET A 193 -30.11 -14.34 -82.77
N GLU A 194 -31.02 -13.39 -82.98
CA GLU A 194 -32.46 -13.58 -82.90
C GLU A 194 -32.95 -14.58 -83.94
N PHE A 195 -32.42 -14.52 -85.16
CA PHE A 195 -32.68 -15.51 -86.20
C PHE A 195 -32.21 -16.89 -85.77
N ASN A 196 -30.99 -17.00 -85.24
CA ASN A 196 -30.44 -18.29 -84.78
C ASN A 196 -31.30 -18.92 -83.69
N LEU A 197 -31.70 -18.14 -82.68
CA LEU A 197 -32.61 -18.60 -81.62
C LEU A 197 -33.96 -19.06 -82.19
N SER A 198 -34.50 -18.33 -83.16
CA SER A 198 -35.78 -18.68 -83.81
C SER A 198 -35.67 -19.96 -84.64
N HIS A 199 -34.54 -20.14 -85.33
CA HIS A 199 -34.22 -21.35 -86.09
C HIS A 199 -34.11 -22.56 -85.17
N TYR A 200 -33.37 -22.46 -84.06
CA TYR A 200 -33.27 -23.53 -83.07
C TYR A 200 -34.63 -23.89 -82.44
N LYS A 201 -35.47 -22.89 -82.13
CA LYS A 201 -36.85 -23.14 -81.67
C LYS A 201 -37.66 -23.96 -82.68
N ARG A 202 -37.53 -23.67 -83.98
CA ARG A 202 -38.20 -24.44 -85.03
C ARG A 202 -37.63 -25.85 -85.19
N GLN A 203 -36.30 -26.01 -85.10
CA GLN A 203 -35.65 -27.32 -85.17
C GLN A 203 -36.06 -28.22 -83.99
N HIS A 204 -36.08 -27.67 -82.77
CA HIS A 204 -36.56 -28.37 -81.60
C HIS A 204 -38.04 -28.77 -81.73
N ALA A 205 -38.89 -27.87 -82.25
CA ALA A 205 -40.29 -28.19 -82.53
C ALA A 205 -40.47 -29.30 -83.57
N ARG A 206 -39.47 -29.54 -84.44
CA ARG A 206 -39.43 -30.62 -85.44
C ARG A 206 -38.72 -31.88 -84.94
N GLY A 207 -38.28 -31.93 -83.68
CA GLY A 207 -37.63 -33.09 -83.07
C GLY A 207 -36.18 -33.31 -83.50
N GLN A 208 -35.52 -32.31 -84.10
CA GLN A 208 -34.13 -32.42 -84.51
C GLN A 208 -33.19 -32.19 -83.32
N GLN A 209 -32.23 -33.11 -83.09
CA GLN A 209 -31.25 -33.02 -82.01
C GLN A 209 -30.05 -32.13 -82.39
N HIS A 210 -29.47 -31.45 -81.39
CA HIS A 210 -28.30 -30.59 -81.57
C HIS A 210 -26.99 -31.37 -81.45
N GLU A 211 -25.97 -30.90 -82.16
CA GLU A 211 -24.62 -31.44 -82.08
C GLU A 211 -23.96 -31.08 -80.73
N PRO A 212 -23.17 -31.99 -80.14
CA PRO A 212 -22.40 -31.70 -78.95
C PRO A 212 -21.28 -30.70 -79.25
N VAL A 213 -20.92 -29.89 -78.26
CA VAL A 213 -19.79 -28.95 -78.36
C VAL A 213 -18.49 -29.70 -78.65
N THR A 214 -17.67 -29.13 -79.52
CA THR A 214 -16.38 -29.71 -79.88
C THR A 214 -15.33 -29.40 -78.80
N MET A 215 -14.30 -30.24 -78.72
CA MET A 215 -13.19 -30.02 -77.77
C MET A 215 -12.51 -28.66 -77.98
N GLY A 216 -12.44 -28.16 -79.22
CA GLY A 216 -11.86 -26.85 -79.52
C GLY A 216 -12.67 -25.69 -78.95
N GLU A 217 -14.00 -25.77 -79.00
CA GLU A 217 -14.90 -24.74 -78.47
C GLU A 217 -14.86 -24.71 -76.94
N TYR A 218 -14.88 -25.88 -76.30
CA TYR A 218 -14.82 -25.96 -74.84
C TYR A 218 -13.44 -25.53 -74.29
N ARG A 219 -12.36 -25.89 -75.00
CA ARG A 219 -10.99 -25.54 -74.61
C ARG A 219 -10.70 -24.04 -74.65
N LEU A 220 -11.52 -23.24 -75.32
CA LEU A 220 -11.40 -21.78 -75.28
C LEU A 220 -11.57 -21.21 -73.86
N PHE A 221 -12.40 -21.86 -73.04
CA PHE A 221 -12.74 -21.46 -71.67
C PHE A 221 -11.89 -22.13 -70.60
N SER A 222 -10.97 -23.01 -71.00
CA SER A 222 -9.98 -23.64 -70.11
C SER A 222 -8.74 -22.77 -69.96
#